data_AF-A0A9X2AGV6-F1
#
_entry.id   AF-A0A9X2AGV6-F1
#
_cell.length_a   1.000
_cell.length_b   1.000
_cell.length_c   1.000
_cell.angle_alpha   90.00
_cell.angle_beta   90.00
_cell.angle_gamma   90.00
#
_symmetry.space_group_name_H-M   'P 1'
#
loop_
_entity.id
_entity.type
_entity.pdbx_description
1 polymer ?
#
loop_
_entity_poly.entity_id
_entity_poly.type
_entity_poly.pdbx_seq_one_letter_code
_entity_poly.pdbx_strand_id
1 'polypeptide(L)'
;MIAASLLVFWLMVRLLLPKEQFRAKRVQIAALALVVVVFGMLFGKYGATAGLPWWVYYPIPMLITVLLPPLVLKLNARTTAAYLVLSFLLAPLIHGLFSFFLGWTEYMPFWKIPSVGSLLA
;
A
#
# COMPACT_ATOMS: atom_id res chain seq x y z
N MET A 1 11.34 3.62 0.59
CA MET A 1 10.13 2.83 0.92
C MET A 1 8.88 3.67 0.82
N ILE A 2 8.62 4.57 1.77
CA ILE A 2 7.42 5.43 1.78
C ILE A 2 7.27 6.23 0.47
N ALA A 3 8.32 6.93 0.03
CA ALA A 3 8.27 7.70 -1.23
C ALA A 3 7.96 6.82 -2.46
N ALA A 4 8.54 5.62 -2.54
CA ALA A 4 8.26 4.67 -3.61
C ALA A 4 6.81 4.17 -3.55
N SER A 5 6.30 3.82 -2.37
CA SER A 5 4.91 3.44 -2.18
C SER A 5 3.91 4.57 -2.49
N LEU A 6 4.25 5.81 -2.13
CA LEU A 6 3.46 6.99 -2.47
C LEU A 6 3.38 7.15 -3.99
N LEU A 7 4.51 7.01 -4.68
CA LEU A 7 4.56 7.07 -6.14
C LEU A 7 3.74 5.94 -6.76
N VAL A 8 3.88 4.69 -6.28
CA VAL A 8 3.11 3.55 -6.79
C VAL A 8 1.61 3.78 -6.59
N PHE A 9 1.17 4.20 -5.41
CA PHE A 9 -0.23 4.51 -5.14
C PHE A 9 -0.74 5.63 -6.06
N TRP A 10 0.04 6.70 -6.21
CA TRP A 10 -0.31 7.83 -7.06
C TRP A 10 -0.47 7.41 -8.53
N LEU A 11 0.48 6.63 -9.06
CA LEU A 11 0.45 6.11 -10.43
C LEU A 11 -0.70 5.12 -10.62
N MET A 12 -0.97 4.27 -9.65
CA MET A 12 -2.10 3.33 -9.66
C MET A 12 -3.42 4.08 -9.81
N VAL A 13 -3.68 5.07 -8.95
CA VAL A 13 -4.91 5.88 -9.03
C VAL A 13 -4.96 6.68 -10.33
N ARG A 14 -3.82 7.21 -10.78
CA ARG A 14 -3.72 7.90 -12.07
C ARG A 14 -4.05 7.01 -13.26
N LEU A 15 -3.69 5.72 -13.22
CA LEU A 15 -4.00 4.75 -14.25
C LEU A 15 -5.49 4.41 -14.29
N LEU A 16 -6.12 4.31 -13.11
CA LEU A 16 -7.52 3.90 -12.96
C LEU A 16 -8.52 5.02 -13.26
N LEU A 17 -8.14 6.28 -13.03
CA LEU A 17 -9.02 7.44 -13.24
C LEU A 17 -8.77 8.14 -14.58
N PRO A 18 -9.84 8.59 -15.26
CA PRO A 18 -9.72 9.54 -16.37
C PRO A 18 -8.97 10.81 -15.95
N LYS A 19 -8.23 11.42 -16.89
CA LYS A 19 -7.38 12.59 -16.63
C LYS A 19 -8.13 13.73 -15.93
N GLU A 20 -9.36 14.00 -16.34
CA GLU A 20 -10.20 15.07 -15.80
C GLU A 20 -10.59 14.81 -14.33
N GLN A 21 -11.07 13.60 -14.03
CA GLN A 21 -11.42 13.20 -12.67
C GLN A 21 -10.20 13.21 -11.75
N PHE A 22 -9.05 12.75 -12.25
CA PHE A 22 -7.80 12.77 -11.51
C PHE A 22 -7.36 14.20 -11.15
N ARG A 23 -7.44 15.14 -12.11
CA ARG A 23 -7.12 16.55 -11.87
C ARG A 23 -8.07 17.17 -10.86
N ALA A 24 -9.37 16.93 -11.00
CA ALA A 24 -10.39 17.46 -10.09
C ALA A 24 -10.24 16.96 -8.65
N LYS A 25 -9.83 15.69 -8.47
CA LYS A 25 -9.69 15.04 -7.17
C LYS A 25 -8.25 15.01 -6.64
N ARG A 26 -7.31 15.73 -7.27
CA ARG A 26 -5.87 15.61 -6.99
C ARG A 26 -5.51 15.79 -5.51
N VAL A 27 -6.13 16.75 -4.83
CA VAL A 27 -5.90 16.99 -3.39
C VAL A 27 -6.42 15.83 -2.54
N GLN A 28 -7.60 15.29 -2.85
CA GLN A 28 -8.15 14.12 -2.17
C GLN A 28 -7.26 12.88 -2.37
N ILE A 29 -6.74 12.69 -3.59
CA ILE A 29 -5.81 11.61 -3.91
C ILE A 29 -4.50 11.76 -3.14
N ALA A 30 -3.96 12.98 -3.02
CA ALA A 30 -2.78 13.25 -2.22
C ALA A 30 -3.00 12.95 -0.73
N ALA A 31 -4.12 13.42 -0.16
CA ALA A 31 -4.47 13.14 1.22
C ALA A 31 -4.65 11.64 1.48
N LEU A 32 -5.35 10.93 0.57
CA LEU A 32 -5.48 9.47 0.65
C LEU A 32 -4.13 8.77 0.57
N ALA A 33 -3.23 9.21 -0.32
CA ALA A 33 -1.90 8.65 -0.41
C ALA A 33 -1.13 8.79 0.92
N LEU A 34 -1.22 9.95 1.58
CA LEU A 34 -0.60 10.15 2.89
C LEU A 34 -1.20 9.22 3.96
N VAL A 35 -2.52 9.14 4.04
CA VAL A 35 -3.21 8.28 5.03
C VAL A 35 -2.92 6.80 4.76
N VAL A 36 -3.11 6.35 3.54
CA VAL A 36 -2.98 4.93 3.18
C VAL A 36 -1.53 4.48 3.25
N VAL A 37 -0.61 5.28 2.70
CA VAL A 37 0.80 4.88 2.61
C VAL A 37 1.58 5.27 3.86
N VAL A 38 1.61 6.55 4.24
CA VAL A 38 2.47 6.97 5.35
C VAL A 38 1.94 6.38 6.65
N PHE A 39 0.68 6.62 6.99
CA PHE A 39 0.13 6.06 8.22
C PHE A 39 0.07 4.52 8.17
N GLY A 40 -0.28 3.91 7.04
CA GLY A 40 -0.29 2.45 6.92
C GLY A 40 1.09 1.80 7.14
N MET A 41 2.15 2.35 6.54
CA MET A 41 3.52 1.83 6.70
C MET A 41 4.05 2.07 8.12
N LEU A 42 3.78 3.25 8.71
CA LEU A 42 4.18 3.54 10.09
C LEU A 42 3.44 2.64 11.07
N PHE A 43 2.13 2.43 10.89
CA PHE A 43 1.34 1.54 11.73
C PHE A 43 1.82 0.09 11.63
N GLY A 44 2.12 -0.40 10.43
CA GLY A 44 2.68 -1.74 10.24
C GLY A 44 4.03 -1.89 10.93
N LYS A 45 4.95 -0.94 10.75
CA LYS A 45 6.28 -0.98 11.35
C LYS A 45 6.23 -0.88 12.88
N TYR A 46 5.64 0.19 13.40
CA TYR A 46 5.60 0.41 14.85
C TYR A 46 4.68 -0.57 15.55
N GLY A 47 3.61 -1.03 14.92
CA GLY A 47 2.75 -2.07 15.47
C GLY A 47 3.51 -3.38 15.64
N ALA A 48 4.27 -3.80 14.62
CA ALA A 48 5.13 -4.98 14.74
C ALA A 48 6.20 -4.79 15.83
N THR A 49 6.87 -3.64 15.88
CA THR A 49 7.91 -3.37 16.90
C THR A 49 7.33 -3.27 18.32
N ALA A 50 6.11 -2.79 18.49
CA ALA A 50 5.41 -2.72 19.77
C ALA A 50 4.85 -4.07 20.24
N GLY A 51 5.04 -5.15 19.47
CA GLY A 51 4.53 -6.48 19.80
C GLY A 51 3.04 -6.64 19.57
N LEU A 52 2.39 -5.77 18.78
CA LEU A 52 1.03 -6.05 18.34
C LEU A 52 1.02 -7.36 17.55
N PRO A 53 -0.04 -8.16 17.69
CA PRO A 53 -0.15 -9.38 16.91
C PRO A 53 -0.38 -9.06 15.43
N TRP A 54 0.12 -9.93 14.56
CA TRP A 54 0.08 -9.72 13.12
C TRP A 54 -1.34 -9.59 12.55
N TRP A 55 -2.34 -10.23 13.17
CA TRP A 55 -3.75 -10.10 12.78
C TRP A 55 -4.35 -8.71 13.09
N VAL A 56 -3.61 -7.83 13.77
CA VAL A 56 -3.98 -6.44 14.01
C VAL A 56 -3.14 -5.51 13.13
N TYR A 57 -1.81 -5.55 13.27
CA TYR A 57 -0.96 -4.54 12.62
C TYR A 57 -0.92 -4.66 11.09
N TYR A 58 -1.26 -5.83 10.52
CA TYR A 58 -1.32 -6.03 9.08
C TYR A 58 -2.72 -5.82 8.48
N PRO A 59 -3.81 -6.45 8.98
CA PRO A 59 -5.13 -6.32 8.36
C PRO A 59 -5.69 -4.91 8.42
N ILE A 60 -5.45 -4.15 9.49
CA ILE A 60 -5.98 -2.78 9.63
C ILE A 60 -5.49 -1.87 8.50
N PRO A 61 -4.17 -1.65 8.30
CA PRO A 61 -3.69 -0.81 7.22
C PRO A 61 -4.03 -1.40 5.84
N MET A 62 -4.07 -2.73 5.70
CA MET A 62 -4.50 -3.38 4.45
C MET A 62 -5.95 -3.02 4.11
N LEU A 63 -6.89 -3.17 5.05
CA LEU A 63 -8.31 -2.84 4.84
C LEU A 63 -8.51 -1.36 4.55
N ILE A 64 -7.80 -0.47 5.27
CA ILE A 64 -7.83 0.96 4.97
C ILE A 64 -7.33 1.22 3.55
N THR A 65 -6.23 0.57 3.14
CA THR A 65 -5.66 0.69 1.79
C THR A 65 -6.66 0.25 0.72
N VAL A 66 -7.36 -0.87 0.92
CA VAL A 66 -8.24 -1.42 -0.11
C VAL A 66 -9.64 -0.79 -0.14
N LEU A 67 -10.18 -0.38 1.02
CA LEU A 67 -11.56 0.11 1.13
C LEU A 67 -11.67 1.63 1.10
N LEU A 68 -10.74 2.36 1.72
CA LEU A 68 -10.89 3.81 1.89
C LEU A 68 -10.87 4.57 0.55
N PRO A 69 -9.96 4.28 -0.41
CA PRO A 69 -9.90 5.06 -1.65
C PRO A 69 -11.13 4.90 -2.55
N PRO A 70 -11.69 3.69 -2.77
CA PRO A 70 -12.95 3.54 -3.50
C PRO A 70 -14.11 4.33 -2.90
N LEU A 71 -14.23 4.33 -1.56
CA LEU A 71 -15.29 5.04 -0.84
C LEU A 71 -15.15 6.56 -0.94
N VAL A 72 -13.95 7.09 -0.65
CA VAL A 72 -13.71 8.54 -0.64
C VAL A 72 -13.74 9.13 -2.04
N LEU A 73 -13.17 8.44 -3.03
CA LEU A 73 -13.16 8.90 -4.41
C LEU A 73 -14.50 8.70 -5.11
N LYS A 74 -15.41 7.90 -4.53
CA LYS A 74 -16.72 7.51 -5.06
C LYS A 74 -16.57 6.81 -6.42
N LEU A 75 -15.73 5.78 -6.46
CA LEU A 75 -15.47 5.02 -7.68
C LEU A 75 -16.71 4.20 -8.09
N ASN A 76 -16.95 4.07 -9.39
CA ASN A 76 -17.97 3.15 -9.89
C ASN A 76 -17.52 1.68 -9.71
N ALA A 77 -18.45 0.74 -9.84
CA ALA A 77 -18.20 -0.68 -9.58
C ALA A 77 -17.03 -1.26 -10.41
N ARG A 78 -16.92 -0.89 -11.70
CA ARG A 78 -15.84 -1.37 -12.57
C ARG A 78 -14.48 -0.85 -12.12
N THR A 79 -14.37 0.44 -11.81
CA THR A 79 -13.12 1.05 -11.33
C THR A 79 -12.77 0.54 -9.93
N THR A 80 -13.75 0.32 -9.05
CA THR A 80 -13.54 -0.31 -7.74
C THR A 80 -13.01 -1.72 -7.88
N ALA A 81 -13.59 -2.56 -8.73
CA ALA A 81 -13.10 -3.91 -8.97
C ALA A 81 -11.65 -3.90 -9.50
N ALA A 82 -11.36 -3.03 -10.47
CA ALA A 82 -9.99 -2.86 -11.00
C ALA A 82 -9.00 -2.39 -9.92
N TYR A 83 -9.42 -1.45 -9.05
CA TYR A 83 -8.63 -0.99 -7.92
C TYR A 83 -8.31 -2.12 -6.94
N LEU A 84 -9.31 -2.92 -6.57
CA LEU A 84 -9.14 -4.03 -5.63
C LEU A 84 -8.22 -5.11 -6.19
N VAL A 85 -8.41 -5.50 -7.45
CA VAL A 85 -7.54 -6.47 -8.14
C VAL A 85 -6.11 -5.94 -8.20
N LEU A 86 -5.92 -4.69 -8.64
CA LEU A 86 -4.59 -4.12 -8.77
C LEU A 86 -3.91 -3.93 -7.41
N SER A 87 -4.65 -3.56 -6.37
CA SER A 87 -4.13 -3.48 -5.00
C SER A 87 -3.67 -4.85 -4.50
N PHE A 88 -4.46 -5.89 -4.76
CA PHE A 88 -4.11 -7.27 -4.39
C PHE A 88 -2.86 -7.77 -5.12
N LEU A 89 -2.68 -7.42 -6.40
CA LEU A 89 -1.50 -7.81 -7.19
C LEU A 89 -0.25 -6.99 -6.83
N LEU A 90 -0.41 -5.70 -6.53
CA LEU A 90 0.71 -4.84 -6.16
C LEU A 90 1.24 -5.15 -4.77
N ALA A 91 0.38 -5.59 -3.84
CA ALA A 91 0.79 -5.90 -2.48
C ALA A 91 1.92 -6.95 -2.37
N PRO A 92 1.87 -8.12 -3.03
CA PRO A 92 3.00 -9.07 -3.03
C PRO A 92 4.21 -8.56 -3.83
N LEU A 93 4.01 -7.77 -4.90
CA LEU A 93 5.09 -7.20 -5.71
C LEU A 93 5.93 -6.19 -4.91
N ILE A 94 5.29 -5.09 -4.50
CA ILE A 94 5.28 -4.62 -3.11
C ILE A 94 6.32 -5.20 -2.15
N HIS A 95 5.80 -6.16 -1.39
CA HIS A 95 6.49 -6.95 -0.39
C HIS A 95 7.78 -7.56 -0.91
N GLY A 96 7.77 -8.18 -2.09
CA GLY A 96 8.92 -8.84 -2.68
C GLY A 96 10.08 -7.88 -2.93
N LEU A 97 9.81 -6.77 -3.62
CA LEU A 97 10.82 -5.76 -3.92
C LEU A 97 11.40 -5.15 -2.63
N PHE A 98 10.53 -4.82 -1.68
CA PHE A 98 10.96 -4.17 -0.45
C PHE A 98 11.67 -5.11 0.53
N SER A 99 11.21 -6.35 0.65
CA SER A 99 11.88 -7.36 1.47
C SER A 99 13.25 -7.69 0.87
N PHE A 100 13.30 -7.97 -0.43
CA PHE A 100 14.53 -8.41 -1.09
C PHE A 100 15.58 -7.31 -1.12
N PHE A 101 15.24 -6.11 -1.61
CA PHE A 101 16.24 -5.03 -1.77
C PHE A 101 16.50 -4.22 -0.50
N LEU A 102 15.51 -4.11 0.41
CA LEU A 102 15.57 -3.18 1.54
C LEU A 102 15.38 -3.86 2.91
N GLY A 103 15.17 -5.18 2.95
CA GLY A 103 15.06 -5.96 4.19
C GLY A 103 13.77 -5.74 4.97
N TRP A 104 12.75 -5.09 4.41
CA TRP A 104 11.49 -4.83 5.12
C TRP A 104 10.52 -6.00 5.00
N THR A 105 10.43 -6.79 6.05
CA THR A 105 9.67 -8.05 6.06
C THR A 105 8.31 -7.94 6.76
N GLU A 106 8.09 -6.83 7.49
CA GLU A 106 6.92 -6.59 8.31
C GLU A 106 5.67 -6.24 7.50
N TYR A 107 5.84 -5.87 6.22
CA TYR A 107 4.73 -5.50 5.34
C TYR A 107 3.77 -6.67 5.06
N MET A 108 4.29 -7.89 4.90
CA MET A 108 3.50 -9.11 4.84
C MET A 108 4.14 -10.18 5.74
N PRO A 109 3.62 -10.38 6.97
CA PRO A 109 4.28 -11.18 7.99
C PRO A 109 4.25 -12.70 7.74
N PHE A 110 3.53 -13.15 6.71
CA PHE A 110 3.35 -14.57 6.37
C PHE A 110 4.42 -15.10 5.40
N TRP A 111 5.09 -14.23 4.64
CA TRP A 111 6.11 -14.63 3.67
C TRP A 111 7.46 -14.00 3.99
N LYS A 112 8.41 -14.83 4.42
CA LYS A 112 9.79 -14.41 4.66
C LYS A 112 10.56 -14.48 3.34
N ILE A 113 10.99 -13.32 2.86
CA ILE A 113 11.81 -13.20 1.65
C ILE A 113 13.21 -12.79 2.11
N PRO A 114 14.27 -13.54 1.73
CA PRO A 114 15.63 -13.19 2.10
C PRO A 114 16.00 -11.85 1.48
N SER A 115 16.74 -11.04 2.23
CA SER A 115 17.26 -9.77 1.75
C SER A 115 18.62 -9.97 1.06
N VAL A 116 18.98 -9.07 0.15
CA VAL A 116 20.33 -9.06 -0.46
C VAL A 116 21.40 -8.97 0.63
N GLY A 117 21.19 -8.17 1.67
CA GLY A 117 22.12 -8.07 2.80
C GLY A 117 22.34 -9.40 3.52
N SER A 118 21.29 -10.19 3.73
CA SER A 118 21.42 -11.52 4.34
C SER A 118 22.03 -12.59 3.44
N LEU A 119 22.05 -12.38 2.12
CA LEU A 119 22.64 -13.32 1.16
C LEU A 119 24.12 -13.03 0.90
N LEU A 120 24.58 -11.82 1.22
CA LEU A 120 25.97 -11.37 1.02
C LEU A 120 26.79 -11.34 2.32
N ALA A 121 26.16 -11.64 3.47
CA ALA A 121 26.78 -11.72 4.79
C ALA A 121 27.12 -13.17 5.14
#